data_AF-A0A1V5GZF8-F1
#
_entry.id   AF-A0A1V5GZF8-F1
#
_cell.length_a   1.000
_cell.length_b   1.000
_cell.length_c   1.000
_cell.angle_alpha   90.00
_cell.angle_beta   90.00
_cell.angle_gamma   90.00
#
_symmetry.space_group_name_H-M   'P 1'
#
loop_
_entity.id
_entity.type
_entity.pdbx_description
1 polymer ?
#
loop_
_entity_poly.entity_id
_entity_poly.type
_entity_poly.pdbx_seq_one_letter_code
_entity_poly.pdbx_strand_id
1 'polypeptide(L)' 'MEALLLKVTPDKYKRGAHHWLILHGRYTCLARKPGCPECVIRDLCEYEAKTGE' A
#
# COMPACT_ATOMS: atom_id res chain seq x y z
N MET A 1 -14.49 8.03 -0.30
CA MET A 1 -13.10 7.54 -0.32
C MET A 1 -13.03 6.04 -0.01
N GLU A 2 -13.83 5.50 0.93
CA GLU A 2 -13.80 4.06 1.28
C GLU A 2 -14.63 3.13 0.37
N ALA A 3 -15.63 3.64 -0.36
CA ALA A 3 -16.53 2.81 -1.16
C ALA A 3 -15.81 1.97 -2.23
N LEU A 4 -14.78 2.52 -2.86
CA LEU A 4 -13.96 1.80 -3.84
C LEU A 4 -13.13 0.70 -3.18
N LEU A 5 -12.53 1.00 -2.02
CA LEU A 5 -11.74 0.03 -1.26
C LEU A 5 -12.60 -1.16 -0.85
N LEU A 6 -13.81 -0.90 -0.32
CA LEU A 6 -14.76 -1.94 0.08
C LEU A 6 -15.29 -2.76 -1.10
N LYS A 7 -15.34 -2.18 -2.31
CA LYS A 7 -15.79 -2.87 -3.53
C LYS A 7 -14.74 -3.86 -4.07
N VAL A 8 -13.45 -3.51 -3.99
CA VAL A 8 -12.35 -4.36 -4.51
C VAL A 8 -11.76 -5.28 -3.44
N THR A 9 -11.99 -5.00 -2.16
CA THR A 9 -11.46 -5.79 -1.04
C THR A 9 -12.41 -6.93 -0.67
N PRO A 10 -11.95 -8.20 -0.67
CA PRO A 10 -12.75 -9.33 -0.19
C PRO A 10 -13.25 -9.14 1.25
N ASP A 11 -14.46 -9.63 1.58
CA ASP A 11 -15.11 -9.39 2.89
C ASP A 11 -14.23 -9.72 4.10
N LYS A 12 -13.44 -10.79 4.02
CA LYS A 12 -12.50 -11.20 5.08
C LYS A 12 -11.45 -10.13 5.42
N TYR A 13 -11.14 -9.23 4.49
CA TYR A 13 -10.08 -8.24 4.63
C TYR A 13 -10.59 -6.81 4.79
N LYS A 14 -11.88 -6.53 4.58
CA LYS A 14 -12.45 -5.17 4.64
C LYS A 14 -12.12 -4.42 5.93
N ARG A 15 -12.19 -5.10 7.09
CA ARG A 15 -11.87 -4.52 8.40
C ARG A 15 -10.37 -4.22 8.59
N GLY A 16 -9.49 -5.01 7.99
CA GLY A 16 -8.04 -4.89 8.14
C GLY A 16 -7.38 -4.01 7.07
N ALA A 17 -7.93 -3.98 5.87
CA ALA A 17 -7.33 -3.34 4.70
C ALA A 17 -7.05 -1.86 4.92
N HIS A 18 -7.96 -1.13 5.56
CA HIS A 18 -7.76 0.27 5.88
C HIS A 18 -6.54 0.49 6.79
N HIS A 19 -6.46 -0.25 7.90
CA HIS A 19 -5.32 -0.14 8.81
C HIS A 19 -4.00 -0.55 8.16
N TRP A 20 -4.00 -1.60 7.32
CA TRP A 20 -2.81 -2.03 6.60
C TRP A 20 -2.28 -0.93 5.68
N LEU A 21 -3.16 -0.24 4.94
CA LEU A 21 -2.73 0.86 4.08
C LEU A 21 -2.19 2.06 4.86
N ILE A 22 -2.79 2.38 6.02
CA ILE A 22 -2.29 3.45 6.89
C ILE A 22 -0.90 3.10 7.43
N LEU A 23 -0.73 1.89 7.96
CA LEU A 23 0.56 1.45 8.50
C LEU A 23 1.62 1.38 7.39
N HIS A 24 1.24 0.84 6.23
CA HIS A 24 2.13 0.77 5.07
C HIS A 24 2.59 2.15 4.62
N GLY A 25 1.68 3.12 4.49
CA GLY A 25 2.03 4.50 4.13
C GLY A 25 2.88 5.21 5.20
N ARG A 26 2.68 4.88 6.48
CA ARG A 26 3.41 5.49 7.59
C ARG A 26 4.83 4.98 7.75
N TYR A 27 5.06 3.70 7.45
CA TYR A 27 6.35 3.05 7.76
C TYR A 27 7.14 2.64 6.51
N THR A 28 6.50 2.44 5.37
CA THR A 28 7.14 1.92 4.15
C THR A 28 6.98 2.87 2.96
N CYS A 29 5.74 3.13 2.54
CA CYS A 29 5.43 3.97 1.38
C CYS A 29 5.35 5.46 1.74
N LEU A 30 6.46 6.01 2.25
CA LEU A 30 6.56 7.41 2.68
C LEU A 30 6.43 8.38 1.50
N ALA A 31 5.72 9.49 1.71
CA ALA A 31 5.38 10.45 0.65
C ALA A 31 6.57 11.11 -0.07
N ARG A 32 7.70 11.33 0.63
CA ARG A 32 8.88 12.00 0.04
C ARG A 32 9.92 11.02 -0.53
N LYS A 33 10.15 9.91 0.16
CA LYS A 33 11.14 8.89 -0.21
C LYS A 33 10.58 7.54 0.19
N PRO A 34 9.82 6.86 -0.70
CA PRO A 34 9.25 5.55 -0.37
C PRO A 34 10.39 4.55 -0.15
N GLY A 35 10.22 3.64 0.80
CA GLY A 35 11.08 2.48 1.01
C GLY A 35 10.70 1.36 0.05
N CYS A 36 10.88 1.56 -1.26
CA CYS A 36 10.53 0.53 -2.26
C CYS A 36 11.31 -0.78 -2.08
N PRO A 37 12.61 -0.81 -1.72
CA PRO A 37 13.36 -2.06 -1.57
C PRO A 37 12.87 -2.97 -0.44
N GLU A 38 12.33 -2.39 0.61
CA GLU A 38 11.75 -3.09 1.77
C GLU A 38 10.24 -3.30 1.64
N CYS A 39 9.63 -2.83 0.54
CA CYS A 39 8.19 -2.90 0.34
C CYS A 39 7.73 -4.32 -0.03
N VAL A 40 6.82 -4.86 0.77
CA VAL A 40 6.30 -6.23 0.61
C VAL A 40 5.47 -6.44 -0.66
N ILE A 41 4.99 -5.36 -1.27
CA ILE A 41 4.20 -5.36 -2.51
C ILE A 41 4.97 -4.73 -3.68
N ARG A 42 6.30 -4.63 -3.59
CA ARG A 42 7.13 -3.94 -4.60
C ARG A 42 6.90 -4.51 -6.01
N ASP A 43 6.80 -5.82 -6.13
CA ASP A 43 6.57 -6.56 -7.37
C ASP A 43 5.18 -6.31 -7.97
N LEU A 44 4.17 -6.08 -7.13
CA LEU A 44 2.80 -5.76 -7.53
C LEU A 44 2.52 -4.26 -7.69
N CYS A 45 3.41 -3.41 -7.19
CA CYS A 45 3.21 -1.96 -7.18
C CYS A 45 3.42 -1.36 -8.58
N GLU A 46 2.43 -0.63 -9.09
CA GLU A 46 2.47 0.02 -10.41
C GLU A 46 3.12 1.41 -10.39
N TYR A 47 3.77 1.80 -9.29
CA TYR A 47 4.48 3.07 -9.21
C TYR A 47 5.73 3.04 -10.11
N GLU A 48 5.86 4.00 -11.03
CA GLU A 48 6.94 4.02 -12.02
C GLU A 48 8.29 4.47 -11.43
N ALA A 49 8.28 5.43 -10.50
CA ALA A 49 9.48 6.02 -9.91
C ALA A 49 9.93 5.29 -8.62
N LYS A 50 10.02 3.95 -8.64
CA LYS A 50 10.46 3.17 -7.48
C LYS A 50 11.88 3.56 -7.08
N THR A 51 12.12 3.67 -5.77
CA THR A 51 13.45 3.98 -5.24
C THR A 51 14.33 2.72 -5.18
N GLY A 52 15.61 2.87 -5.54
CA GLY A 52 16.62 1.81 -5.46
C GLY A 52 16.41 0.69 -6.49
N GLU A 53 17.07 0.79 -7.64
CA GLU A 53 17.25 -0.31 -8.60
C GLU A 53 18.07 -1.44 -8.00
#